data_AF-K1Q4C1-F1
#
_entry.id   AF-K1Q4C1-F1
#
_cell.length_a   1.000
_cell.length_b   1.000
_cell.length_c   1.000
_cell.angle_alpha   90.00
_cell.angle_beta   90.00
_cell.angle_gamma   90.00
#
_symmetry.space_group_name_H-M   'P 1'
#
loop_
_entity.id
_entity.type
_entity.pdbx_description
1 polymer ?
#
loop_
_entity_poly.entity_id
_entity_poly.type
_entity_poly.pdbx_seq_one_letter_code
_entity_poly.pdbx_strand_id
1 'polypeptide(L)'
;MKCCLTLCGNDIFEQSESRVEVKTVLPSRFDGKNFLVSWNRNGEAIFHLPCWQRLLKSKPTTNYKKLGAKRSRLNSLELVTKQEKSLIREAKKTAEFFDSAEQIKKEASRVAGWLLSAKHCVVFTGAGISTAAGIGDYRGKSGKWTEMDHEQVSDKIEQIFDVQGPSPSERCHPEKEPHKADHASGDEDQEDRGDEGVDYEELRPTFTHEALCRLVDLDLVKHVVSQNGDGLHGLSGISKEHLSELHGNVFIEKCEKCHHRYERTFYVMDDTGSQYFEDIEDYGKSEVKKPRHAKRCDTCGLSHRTGRKCEQKGCKGFLKDTIINFGDNLEEEILNRAFEHAQQCDLMICLGSTLTVTPANELVEVIQKTGRLVICNRQKTDYDDDCLPKFDGIPEAAGCRVYGDCDTFIREILKNVIGDERLKSWEGDRPQRIVSYEKNRCQKHSD
;
A
#
# COMPACT_ATOMS: atom_id res chain seq x y z
N MET A 1 -20.71 9.59 -10.30
CA MET A 1 -19.39 9.98 -10.84
C MET A 1 -19.39 9.81 -12.35
N LYS A 2 -18.70 10.66 -13.12
CA LYS A 2 -18.68 10.56 -14.59
C LYS A 2 -17.39 9.91 -15.07
N CYS A 3 -17.49 9.03 -16.07
CA CYS A 3 -16.32 8.48 -16.73
C CYS A 3 -15.51 9.59 -17.43
N CYS A 4 -14.19 9.62 -17.20
CA CYS A 4 -13.25 10.57 -17.79
C CYS A 4 -12.93 10.30 -19.26
N LEU A 5 -13.44 9.20 -19.85
CA LEU A 5 -13.36 8.99 -21.30
C LEU A 5 -14.42 9.88 -21.99
N THR A 6 -13.97 10.88 -22.75
CA THR A 6 -14.83 11.89 -23.41
C THR A 6 -15.90 11.31 -24.33
N LEU A 7 -15.66 10.13 -24.90
CA LEU A 7 -16.60 9.43 -25.79
C LEU A 7 -17.34 8.28 -25.10
N CYS A 8 -17.32 8.23 -23.77
CA CYS A 8 -18.13 7.28 -23.01
C CYS A 8 -19.62 7.61 -23.21
N GLY A 9 -20.36 6.66 -23.77
CA GLY A 9 -21.82 6.74 -23.94
C GLY A 9 -22.61 6.06 -22.81
N ASN A 10 -21.93 5.51 -21.81
CA ASN A 10 -22.57 4.92 -20.64
C ASN A 10 -23.00 6.00 -19.64
N ASP A 11 -23.98 5.66 -18.81
CA ASP A 11 -24.53 6.52 -17.77
C ASP A 11 -23.51 6.91 -16.70
N ILE A 12 -23.89 7.86 -15.86
CA ILE A 12 -23.15 8.25 -14.66
C ILE A 12 -23.25 7.08 -13.68
N PHE A 13 -22.10 6.60 -13.18
CA PHE A 13 -22.09 5.48 -12.24
C PHE A 13 -22.11 5.94 -10.79
N GLU A 14 -22.82 5.18 -9.95
CA GLU A 14 -22.85 5.37 -8.49
C GLU A 14 -21.53 4.94 -7.85
N GLN A 15 -21.29 5.34 -6.60
CA GLN A 15 -20.09 4.92 -5.86
C GLN A 15 -20.05 3.41 -5.58
N SER A 16 -21.23 2.78 -5.57
CA SER A 16 -21.47 1.35 -5.39
C SER A 16 -21.21 0.52 -6.66
N GLU A 17 -20.96 1.14 -7.81
CA GLU A 17 -20.76 0.46 -9.09
C GLU A 17 -19.28 0.23 -9.41
N SER A 18 -19.04 -0.75 -10.29
CA SER A 18 -17.69 -1.13 -10.70
C SER A 18 -16.98 -0.01 -11.44
N ARG A 19 -15.74 0.28 -11.04
CA ARG A 19 -14.96 1.37 -11.62
C ARG A 19 -13.46 1.10 -11.56
N VAL A 20 -12.73 1.87 -12.36
CA VAL A 20 -11.28 1.94 -12.33
C VAL A 20 -10.88 3.38 -12.07
N GLU A 21 -10.02 3.60 -11.11
CA GLU A 21 -9.45 4.89 -10.78
C GLU A 21 -7.95 4.87 -11.02
N VAL A 22 -7.40 5.93 -11.61
CA VAL A 22 -5.97 6.00 -11.96
C VAL A 22 -5.43 7.40 -11.66
N LYS A 23 -4.10 7.49 -11.51
CA LYS A 23 -3.36 8.76 -11.38
C LYS A 23 -2.14 8.76 -12.29
N THR A 24 -1.86 9.87 -12.95
CA THR A 24 -0.63 10.10 -13.74
C THR A 24 0.01 11.41 -13.31
N VAL A 25 1.30 11.56 -13.60
CA VAL A 25 1.96 12.87 -13.58
C VAL A 25 1.58 13.64 -14.85
N LEU A 26 1.17 14.90 -14.70
CA LEU A 26 0.88 15.80 -15.80
C LEU A 26 2.08 16.74 -16.03
N PRO A 27 2.43 17.05 -17.29
CA PRO A 27 3.47 18.03 -17.58
C PRO A 27 3.05 19.45 -17.18
N SER A 28 4.02 20.31 -16.91
CA SER A 28 3.86 21.70 -16.47
C SER A 28 3.00 22.53 -17.44
N ARG A 29 3.09 22.24 -18.75
CA ARG A 29 2.28 22.89 -19.80
C ARG A 29 1.18 21.97 -20.32
N PHE A 30 0.45 21.31 -19.43
CA PHE A 30 -0.68 20.47 -19.81
C PHE A 30 -1.93 21.29 -20.17
N ASP A 31 -2.36 21.27 -21.43
CA ASP A 31 -3.62 21.89 -21.85
C ASP A 31 -4.78 20.90 -22.03
N GLY A 32 -4.48 19.58 -22.05
CA GLY A 32 -5.41 18.49 -22.26
C GLY A 32 -6.25 18.56 -23.54
N LYS A 33 -5.99 19.54 -24.44
CA LYS A 33 -6.86 19.80 -25.57
C LYS A 33 -6.72 18.68 -26.59
N ASN A 34 -7.87 18.15 -27.01
CA ASN A 34 -8.00 17.05 -27.98
C ASN A 34 -7.66 15.65 -27.45
N PHE A 35 -7.36 15.46 -26.16
CA PHE A 35 -7.22 14.12 -25.59
C PHE A 35 -8.59 13.45 -25.47
N LEU A 36 -8.61 12.12 -25.52
CA LEU A 36 -9.79 11.32 -25.23
C LEU A 36 -10.06 11.23 -23.73
N VAL A 37 -9.02 11.35 -22.91
CA VAL A 37 -9.14 11.36 -21.45
C VAL A 37 -9.19 12.78 -20.90
N SER A 38 -10.19 13.04 -20.06
CA SER A 38 -10.34 14.25 -19.26
C SER A 38 -9.68 14.06 -17.89
N TRP A 39 -8.40 14.40 -17.79
CA TRP A 39 -7.64 14.41 -16.54
C TRP A 39 -8.04 15.61 -15.67
N ASN A 40 -8.13 15.43 -14.34
CA ASN A 40 -8.23 16.57 -13.43
C ASN A 40 -6.85 17.23 -13.22
N ARG A 41 -6.79 18.32 -12.44
CA ARG A 41 -5.53 19.06 -12.18
C ARG A 41 -4.46 18.22 -11.48
N ASN A 42 -4.87 17.19 -10.74
CA ASN A 42 -3.98 16.29 -10.02
C ASN A 42 -3.60 15.06 -10.87
N GLY A 43 -3.98 15.02 -12.15
CA GLY A 43 -3.71 13.88 -13.02
C GLY A 43 -4.55 12.64 -12.71
N GLU A 44 -5.68 12.78 -12.02
CA GLU A 44 -6.57 11.67 -11.69
C GLU A 44 -7.68 11.51 -12.73
N ALA A 45 -8.11 10.27 -12.93
CA ALA A 45 -9.22 9.93 -13.82
C ALA A 45 -9.97 8.67 -13.35
N ILE A 46 -11.27 8.62 -13.64
CA ILE A 46 -12.14 7.49 -13.31
C ILE A 46 -12.79 6.93 -14.57
N PHE A 47 -12.90 5.60 -14.67
CA PHE A 47 -13.42 4.91 -15.84
C PHE A 47 -14.35 3.76 -15.48
N HIS A 48 -15.33 3.49 -16.36
CA HIS A 48 -15.88 2.14 -16.45
C HIS A 48 -14.78 1.16 -16.88
N LEU A 49 -14.81 -0.08 -16.38
CA LEU A 49 -13.82 -1.10 -16.74
C LEU A 49 -13.66 -1.30 -18.26
N PRO A 50 -14.74 -1.39 -19.08
CA PRO A 50 -14.60 -1.51 -20.53
C PRO A 50 -13.94 -0.27 -21.17
N CYS A 51 -14.20 0.93 -20.65
CA CYS A 51 -13.58 2.17 -21.13
C CYS A 51 -12.07 2.16 -20.86
N TRP A 52 -11.66 1.76 -19.66
CA TRP A 52 -10.25 1.63 -19.30
C TRP A 52 -9.53 0.59 -20.17
N GLN A 53 -10.11 -0.61 -20.32
CA GLN A 53 -9.55 -1.66 -21.17
C GLN A 53 -9.41 -1.21 -22.63
N ARG A 54 -10.37 -0.44 -23.14
CA ARG A 54 -10.32 0.16 -24.48
C ARG A 54 -9.15 1.16 -24.61
N LEU A 55 -8.96 2.03 -23.62
CA LEU A 55 -7.83 2.97 -23.58
C LEU A 55 -6.48 2.25 -23.57
N LEU A 56 -6.35 1.17 -22.80
CA LEU A 56 -5.12 0.36 -22.78
C LEU A 56 -4.80 -0.26 -24.14
N LYS A 57 -5.82 -0.69 -24.90
CA LYS A 57 -5.69 -1.28 -26.24
C LYS A 57 -5.49 -0.26 -27.38
N SER A 58 -5.70 1.03 -27.13
CA SER A 58 -5.53 2.08 -28.15
C SER A 58 -4.10 2.14 -28.72
N LYS A 59 -3.97 2.46 -30.01
CA LYS A 59 -2.69 2.61 -30.72
C LYS A 59 -2.31 4.10 -30.85
N PRO A 60 -1.02 4.46 -30.75
CA PRO A 60 -0.59 5.84 -30.95
C PRO A 60 -0.70 6.23 -32.44
N THR A 61 -1.06 7.49 -32.73
CA THR A 61 -1.07 8.07 -34.09
C THR A 61 -0.36 9.44 -34.11
N THR A 62 0.24 9.77 -35.25
CA THR A 62 0.87 11.09 -35.51
C THR A 62 -0.02 12.02 -36.34
N ASN A 63 -1.13 11.52 -36.90
CA ASN A 63 -1.93 12.26 -37.88
C ASN A 63 -3.19 12.89 -37.25
N TYR A 64 -3.05 14.09 -36.69
CA TYR A 64 -4.12 14.84 -36.00
C TYR A 64 -5.36 15.08 -36.87
N LYS A 65 -5.21 15.29 -38.19
CA LYS A 65 -6.33 15.51 -39.11
C LYS A 65 -7.26 14.29 -39.24
N LYS A 66 -6.75 13.07 -39.02
CA LYS A 66 -7.56 11.83 -39.00
C LYS A 66 -8.40 11.67 -37.72
N LEU A 67 -8.02 12.33 -36.61
CA LEU A 67 -8.75 12.25 -35.33
C LEU A 67 -10.07 13.03 -35.38
N GLY A 68 -10.08 14.24 -35.95
CA GLY A 68 -11.28 15.07 -36.10
C GLY A 68 -12.32 14.48 -37.07
N ALA A 69 -11.89 13.93 -38.20
CA ALA A 69 -12.78 13.37 -39.23
C ALA A 69 -13.36 11.98 -38.89
N LYS A 70 -12.70 11.21 -38.00
CA LYS A 70 -13.19 9.88 -37.56
C LYS A 70 -14.06 9.93 -36.32
N ARG A 71 -14.03 11.00 -35.50
CA ARG A 71 -14.87 11.12 -34.27
C ARG A 71 -16.37 10.96 -34.53
N SER A 72 -16.84 11.13 -35.77
CA SER A 72 -18.22 10.93 -36.20
C SER A 72 -18.61 9.48 -36.55
N ARG A 73 -17.67 8.52 -36.56
CA ARG A 73 -17.93 7.08 -36.72
C ARG A 73 -17.40 6.34 -35.49
N LEU A 74 -18.21 5.46 -34.91
CA LEU A 74 -17.97 4.70 -33.66
C LEU A 74 -16.59 3.98 -33.51
N ASN A 75 -15.73 3.98 -34.53
CA ASN A 75 -14.41 3.34 -34.59
C ASN A 75 -13.20 4.30 -34.41
N SER A 76 -13.39 5.55 -33.96
CA SER A 76 -12.28 6.51 -33.73
C SER A 76 -11.49 6.31 -32.43
N LEU A 77 -11.99 5.52 -31.50
CA LEU A 77 -11.42 5.29 -30.17
C LEU A 77 -10.25 4.30 -30.13
N GLU A 78 -9.85 3.77 -31.28
CA GLU A 78 -8.66 2.92 -31.39
C GLU A 78 -7.35 3.71 -31.44
N LEU A 79 -7.41 5.04 -31.59
CA LEU A 79 -6.24 5.88 -31.78
C LEU A 79 -6.16 6.98 -30.72
N VAL A 80 -4.99 7.13 -30.11
CA VAL A 80 -4.62 8.22 -29.18
C VAL A 80 -3.34 8.89 -29.68
N THR A 81 -3.03 10.10 -29.20
CA THR A 81 -1.74 10.73 -29.52
C THR A 81 -0.59 9.97 -28.84
N LYS A 82 0.66 10.17 -29.30
CA LYS A 82 1.83 9.57 -28.61
C LYS A 82 1.95 10.07 -27.17
N GLN A 83 1.72 11.36 -26.96
CA GLN A 83 1.68 12.02 -25.66
C GLN A 83 0.64 11.39 -24.72
N GLU A 84 -0.61 11.30 -25.19
CA GLU A 84 -1.70 10.69 -24.42
C GLU A 84 -1.43 9.21 -24.12
N LYS A 85 -0.83 8.46 -25.06
CA LYS A 85 -0.45 7.07 -24.81
C LYS A 85 0.60 6.94 -23.72
N SER A 86 1.50 7.93 -23.57
CA SER A 86 2.48 7.96 -22.49
C SER A 86 1.80 8.13 -21.13
N LEU A 87 0.89 9.12 -21.02
CA LEU A 87 0.11 9.32 -19.79
C LEU A 87 -0.72 8.09 -19.42
N ILE A 88 -1.39 7.45 -20.39
CA ILE A 88 -2.16 6.23 -20.14
C ILE A 88 -1.28 5.07 -19.66
N ARG A 89 -0.05 4.95 -20.18
CA ARG A 89 0.89 3.91 -19.72
C ARG A 89 1.36 4.16 -18.30
N GLU A 90 1.59 5.42 -17.94
CA GLU A 90 1.96 5.78 -16.59
C GLU A 90 0.81 5.52 -15.61
N ALA A 91 -0.37 6.04 -15.94
CA ALA A 91 -1.61 5.81 -15.18
C ALA A 91 -1.96 4.33 -14.96
N LYS A 92 -1.47 3.43 -15.83
CA LYS A 92 -1.65 1.99 -15.65
C LYS A 92 -0.99 1.46 -14.37
N LYS A 93 0.14 2.04 -13.95
CA LYS A 93 0.88 1.59 -12.77
C LYS A 93 0.11 1.84 -11.47
N THR A 94 -0.68 2.92 -11.43
CA THR A 94 -1.46 3.36 -10.27
C THR A 94 -2.91 2.90 -10.33
N ALA A 95 -3.27 2.02 -11.28
CA ALA A 95 -4.65 1.64 -11.51
C ALA A 95 -5.23 0.84 -10.33
N GLU A 96 -6.25 1.43 -9.71
CA GLU A 96 -7.07 0.83 -8.68
C GLU A 96 -8.43 0.44 -9.27
N PHE A 97 -8.87 -0.77 -8.93
CA PHE A 97 -10.11 -1.34 -9.39
C PHE A 97 -11.05 -1.47 -8.21
N PHE A 98 -12.35 -1.35 -8.49
CA PHE A 98 -13.41 -1.50 -7.52
C PHE A 98 -14.52 -2.33 -8.13
N ASP A 99 -14.87 -3.42 -7.46
CA ASP A 99 -16.04 -4.24 -7.77
C ASP A 99 -17.31 -3.57 -7.26
N SER A 100 -18.46 -3.99 -7.79
CA SER A 100 -19.74 -3.45 -7.33
C SER A 100 -20.06 -3.93 -5.92
N ALA A 101 -20.87 -3.17 -5.19
CA ALA A 101 -21.32 -3.55 -3.85
C ALA A 101 -22.03 -4.91 -3.83
N GLU A 102 -22.76 -5.26 -4.90
CA GLU A 102 -23.39 -6.57 -5.06
C GLU A 102 -22.35 -7.68 -5.20
N GLN A 103 -21.31 -7.48 -6.03
CA GLN A 103 -20.24 -8.44 -6.21
C GLN A 103 -19.44 -8.64 -4.92
N ILE A 104 -19.13 -7.56 -4.19
CA ILE A 104 -18.46 -7.63 -2.88
C ILE A 104 -19.29 -8.46 -1.89
N LYS A 105 -20.59 -8.18 -1.76
CA LYS A 105 -21.49 -8.94 -0.87
C LYS A 105 -21.56 -10.42 -1.23
N LYS A 106 -21.66 -10.72 -2.52
CA LYS A 106 -21.69 -12.09 -3.04
C LYS A 106 -20.43 -12.86 -2.67
N GLU A 107 -19.25 -12.30 -2.95
CA GLU A 107 -17.98 -12.96 -2.63
C GLU A 107 -17.75 -13.04 -1.12
N ALA A 108 -18.13 -12.01 -0.36
CA ALA A 108 -18.02 -12.02 1.11
C ALA A 108 -18.85 -13.14 1.74
N SER A 109 -20.06 -13.41 1.23
CA SER A 109 -20.89 -14.52 1.68
C SER A 109 -20.24 -15.89 1.40
N ARG A 110 -19.63 -16.06 0.22
CA ARG A 110 -18.86 -17.28 -0.12
C ARG A 110 -17.67 -17.48 0.80
N VAL A 111 -16.88 -16.43 1.03
CA VAL A 111 -15.70 -16.46 1.91
C VAL A 111 -16.09 -16.74 3.35
N ALA A 112 -17.18 -16.16 3.85
CA ALA A 112 -17.71 -16.48 5.18
C ALA A 112 -18.06 -17.98 5.30
N GLY A 113 -18.68 -18.57 4.28
CA GLY A 113 -18.95 -20.01 4.24
C GLY A 113 -17.67 -20.86 4.29
N TRP A 114 -16.64 -20.48 3.54
CA TRP A 114 -15.34 -21.15 3.58
C TRP A 114 -14.67 -20.99 4.95
N LEU A 115 -14.68 -19.79 5.51
CA LEU A 115 -14.08 -19.48 6.80
C LEU A 115 -14.71 -20.30 7.93
N LEU A 116 -16.04 -20.47 7.92
CA LEU A 116 -16.76 -21.31 8.88
C LEU A 116 -16.46 -22.81 8.74
N SER A 117 -15.96 -23.25 7.59
CA SER A 117 -15.63 -24.66 7.29
C SER A 117 -14.14 -24.98 7.32
N ALA A 118 -13.29 -23.95 7.29
CA ALA A 118 -11.84 -24.07 7.22
C ALA A 118 -11.31 -24.68 8.52
N LYS A 119 -10.39 -25.63 8.40
CA LYS A 119 -9.69 -26.19 9.56
C LYS A 119 -8.57 -25.28 10.01
N HIS A 120 -7.93 -24.60 9.07
CA HIS A 120 -6.77 -23.77 9.32
C HIS A 120 -6.73 -22.59 8.36
N CYS A 121 -7.46 -21.53 8.71
CA CYS A 121 -7.41 -20.28 7.96
C CYS A 121 -6.21 -19.44 8.37
N VAL A 122 -5.46 -18.93 7.40
CA VAL A 122 -4.38 -17.95 7.59
C VAL A 122 -4.73 -16.66 6.87
N VAL A 123 -4.56 -15.52 7.54
CA VAL A 123 -4.73 -14.21 6.90
C VAL A 123 -3.36 -13.62 6.62
N PHE A 124 -3.16 -13.09 5.41
CA PHE A 124 -1.95 -12.39 5.00
C PHE A 124 -2.28 -10.91 4.78
N THR A 125 -1.59 -9.99 5.44
CA THR A 125 -1.91 -8.55 5.38
C THR A 125 -0.73 -7.70 4.90
N GLY A 126 -1.04 -6.68 4.10
CA GLY A 126 -0.10 -5.61 3.72
C GLY A 126 -0.62 -4.22 4.04
N ALA A 127 0.13 -3.20 3.62
CA ALA A 127 -0.09 -1.81 4.03
C ALA A 127 -1.49 -1.26 3.68
N GLY A 128 -2.15 -1.85 2.67
CA GLY A 128 -3.48 -1.45 2.24
C GLY A 128 -4.54 -1.51 3.34
N ILE A 129 -4.37 -2.37 4.36
CA ILE A 129 -5.33 -2.45 5.48
C ILE A 129 -5.18 -1.30 6.50
N SER A 130 -4.07 -0.58 6.45
CA SER A 130 -3.73 0.53 7.36
C SER A 130 -4.01 1.91 6.73
N THR A 131 -4.37 1.96 5.44
CA THR A 131 -4.66 3.22 4.73
C THR A 131 -5.79 4.03 5.37
N ALA A 132 -6.82 3.37 5.90
CA ALA A 132 -7.92 4.03 6.61
C ALA A 132 -7.54 4.57 8.00
N ALA A 133 -6.38 4.18 8.55
CA ALA A 133 -5.83 4.75 9.79
C ALA A 133 -5.01 6.03 9.53
N GLY A 134 -4.83 6.42 8.27
CA GLY A 134 -4.06 7.62 7.89
C GLY A 134 -2.61 7.34 7.46
N ILE A 135 -2.14 6.10 7.54
CA ILE A 135 -0.82 5.72 7.02
C ILE A 135 -0.91 5.53 5.51
N GLY A 136 -0.05 6.18 4.73
CA GLY A 136 0.07 5.90 3.30
C GLY A 136 0.40 4.43 3.03
N ASP A 137 -0.02 3.90 1.88
CA ASP A 137 0.52 2.61 1.42
C ASP A 137 1.85 2.81 0.67
N TYR A 138 2.39 1.72 0.14
CA TYR A 138 3.67 1.76 -0.57
C TYR A 138 3.52 1.97 -2.08
N ARG A 139 2.43 1.47 -2.69
CA ARG A 139 2.28 1.35 -4.16
C ARG A 139 0.95 1.82 -4.73
N GLY A 140 0.02 2.26 -3.89
CA GLY A 140 -1.25 2.87 -4.31
C GLY A 140 -1.04 4.20 -5.02
N LYS A 141 -2.13 4.90 -5.33
CA LYS A 141 -2.06 6.18 -6.08
C LYS A 141 -1.20 7.25 -5.41
N SER A 142 -1.12 7.21 -4.08
CA SER A 142 -0.31 8.12 -3.26
C SER A 142 0.72 7.34 -2.43
N GLY A 143 1.10 6.14 -2.89
CA GLY A 143 2.02 5.29 -2.14
C GLY A 143 3.46 5.79 -2.23
N LYS A 144 4.27 5.56 -1.18
CA LYS A 144 5.64 6.09 -1.09
C LYS A 144 6.50 5.82 -2.34
N TRP A 145 6.51 4.58 -2.84
CA TRP A 145 7.29 4.22 -4.03
C TRP A 145 6.65 4.75 -5.33
N THR A 146 5.33 4.89 -5.35
CA THR A 146 4.62 5.50 -6.49
C THR A 146 5.05 6.94 -6.68
N GLU A 147 5.15 7.72 -5.60
CA GLU A 147 5.58 9.12 -5.69
C GLU A 147 7.07 9.25 -6.08
N MET A 148 7.95 8.40 -5.53
CA MET A 148 9.36 8.34 -5.97
C MET A 148 9.50 7.96 -7.46
N ASP A 149 8.69 7.03 -7.96
CA ASP A 149 8.65 6.67 -9.38
C ASP A 149 8.09 7.83 -10.23
N HIS A 150 7.09 8.55 -9.72
CA HIS A 150 6.49 9.70 -10.38
C HIS A 150 7.49 10.84 -10.59
N GLU A 151 8.37 11.13 -9.62
CA GLU A 151 9.44 12.12 -9.77
C GLU A 151 10.33 11.80 -10.99
N GLN A 152 10.84 10.57 -11.07
CA GLN A 152 11.68 10.13 -12.19
C GLN A 152 10.94 10.10 -13.53
N VAL A 153 9.63 9.87 -13.51
CA VAL A 153 8.78 9.86 -14.69
C VAL A 153 8.43 11.28 -15.15
N SER A 154 8.26 12.21 -14.21
CA SER A 154 7.97 13.62 -14.49
C SER A 154 8.95 14.18 -15.52
N ASP A 155 10.25 14.02 -15.29
CA ASP A 155 11.32 14.44 -16.20
C ASP A 155 11.16 13.86 -17.62
N LYS A 156 10.79 12.57 -17.72
CA LYS A 156 10.60 11.90 -19.01
C LYS A 156 9.33 12.39 -19.72
N ILE A 157 8.27 12.66 -18.98
CA ILE A 157 7.01 13.18 -19.53
C ILE A 157 7.22 14.60 -20.03
N GLU A 158 7.90 15.47 -19.28
CA GLU A 158 8.20 16.84 -19.72
C GLU A 158 8.93 16.86 -21.07
N GLN A 159 9.95 16.02 -21.24
CA GLN A 159 10.69 15.90 -22.51
C GLN A 159 9.80 15.49 -23.70
N ILE A 160 8.76 14.69 -23.47
CA ILE A 160 7.82 14.26 -24.53
C ILE A 160 6.90 15.42 -24.95
N PHE A 161 6.65 16.39 -24.07
CA PHE A 161 5.78 17.53 -24.33
C PHE A 161 6.54 18.79 -24.78
N ASP A 162 7.86 18.87 -24.52
CA ASP A 162 8.73 19.99 -24.91
C ASP A 162 9.23 19.97 -26.38
N VAL A 163 8.42 19.44 -27.31
CA VAL A 163 8.79 19.37 -28.75
C VAL A 163 8.67 20.75 -29.46
N GLN A 164 8.64 21.85 -28.70
CA GLN A 164 8.69 23.23 -29.20
C GLN A 164 9.71 24.11 -28.43
N GLY A 165 10.84 23.54 -28.00
CA GLY A 165 12.02 24.34 -27.66
C GLY A 165 12.58 25.06 -28.90
N PRO A 166 13.22 26.24 -28.76
CA PRO A 166 13.79 26.95 -29.90
C PRO A 166 14.87 26.13 -30.61
N SER A 167 15.20 26.53 -31.84
CA SER A 167 16.08 25.75 -32.71
C SER A 167 17.46 25.46 -32.05
N PRO A 168 18.17 24.39 -32.46
CA PRO A 168 19.43 23.95 -31.86
C PRO A 168 20.54 25.01 -31.74
N SER A 169 20.41 26.18 -32.38
CA SER A 169 21.38 27.29 -32.32
C SER A 169 21.31 28.13 -31.03
N GLU A 170 20.34 27.93 -30.14
CA GLU A 170 20.20 28.73 -28.90
C GLU A 170 20.61 28.00 -27.61
N ARG A 171 21.18 26.79 -27.71
CA ARG A 171 21.84 26.14 -26.57
C ARG A 171 23.25 26.72 -26.35
N CYS A 172 23.30 27.96 -25.86
CA CYS A 172 24.47 28.44 -25.11
C CYS A 172 24.29 28.12 -23.63
N HIS A 173 25.37 27.68 -23.00
CA HIS A 173 25.48 27.14 -21.64
C HIS A 173 24.65 27.85 -20.57
N PRO A 174 24.01 27.13 -19.62
CA PRO A 174 23.48 27.76 -18.43
C PRO A 174 24.64 28.14 -17.50
N GLU A 175 25.00 29.43 -17.48
CA GLU A 175 25.66 30.02 -16.33
C GLU A 175 24.68 29.95 -15.15
N LYS A 176 25.11 29.29 -14.07
CA LYS A 176 24.39 29.31 -12.80
C LYS A 176 24.48 30.72 -12.21
N GLU A 177 23.42 31.51 -12.31
CA GLU A 177 23.31 32.70 -11.48
C GLU A 177 22.96 32.32 -10.02
N PRO A 178 23.55 32.99 -9.02
CA PRO A 178 23.23 32.74 -7.62
C PRO A 178 21.92 33.44 -7.24
N HIS A 179 20.90 32.66 -6.88
CA HIS A 179 19.66 33.21 -6.33
C HIS A 179 19.93 33.91 -4.99
N LYS A 180 19.70 35.22 -4.97
CA LYS A 180 19.56 36.03 -3.77
C LYS A 180 18.19 35.79 -3.15
N ALA A 181 18.18 35.69 -1.83
CA ALA A 181 16.98 35.68 -1.01
C ALA A 181 16.25 37.03 -1.13
N ASP A 182 14.96 36.99 -1.46
CA ASP A 182 14.03 38.08 -1.16
C ASP A 182 12.71 37.46 -0.65
N HIS A 183 12.36 37.84 0.57
CA HIS A 183 11.08 37.55 1.20
C HIS A 183 9.99 38.46 0.64
N ALA A 184 8.89 37.89 0.15
CA ALA A 184 7.56 38.53 0.19
C ALA A 184 6.43 37.54 -0.14
N SER A 185 5.81 37.03 0.93
CA SER A 185 4.37 36.78 1.12
C SER A 185 3.49 36.33 -0.06
N GLY A 186 2.88 35.15 0.13
CA GLY A 186 1.47 34.93 -0.14
C GLY A 186 1.17 34.02 -1.34
N ASP A 187 1.37 32.73 -1.15
CA ASP A 187 0.45 31.67 -1.58
C ASP A 187 0.79 30.44 -0.74
N GLU A 188 -0.22 29.80 -0.15
CA GLU A 188 -0.07 28.57 0.64
C GLU A 188 0.33 27.44 -0.31
N ASP A 189 1.63 27.29 -0.51
CA ASP A 189 2.23 26.12 -1.15
C ASP A 189 1.85 24.89 -0.33
N GLN A 190 1.06 24.01 -0.95
CA GLN A 190 0.84 22.66 -0.45
C GLN A 190 2.16 21.91 -0.53
N GLU A 191 2.95 22.04 0.54
CA GLU A 191 4.15 21.25 0.76
C GLU A 191 3.83 19.76 0.63
N ASP A 192 4.65 19.14 -0.21
CA ASP A 192 5.02 17.75 -0.30
C ASP A 192 4.48 16.83 0.83
N ARG A 193 3.41 16.08 0.55
CA ARG A 193 2.85 15.09 1.50
C ARG A 193 3.50 13.72 1.33
N GLY A 194 4.82 13.67 1.45
CA GLY A 194 5.57 12.43 1.58
C GLY A 194 5.70 12.03 3.05
N ASP A 195 4.72 11.35 3.64
CA ASP A 195 4.76 10.71 4.99
C ASP A 195 5.25 11.57 6.19
N GLU A 196 5.53 12.87 6.00
CA GLU A 196 5.81 13.82 7.07
C GLU A 196 4.49 14.20 7.74
N GLY A 197 4.16 13.55 8.86
CA GLY A 197 3.16 14.08 9.79
C GLY A 197 2.25 13.10 10.51
N VAL A 198 2.43 11.78 10.37
CA VAL A 198 1.62 10.81 11.12
C VAL A 198 2.40 10.28 12.30
N ASP A 199 2.05 10.75 13.50
CA ASP A 199 2.56 10.19 14.75
C ASP A 199 2.04 8.75 14.88
N TYR A 200 2.96 7.77 14.82
CA TYR A 200 2.59 6.35 14.84
C TYR A 200 1.86 5.97 16.14
N GLU A 201 2.10 6.71 17.22
CA GLU A 201 1.48 6.56 18.52
C GLU A 201 -0.01 6.94 18.52
N GLU A 202 -0.41 7.84 17.61
CA GLU A 202 -1.80 8.29 17.43
C GLU A 202 -2.64 7.33 16.58
N LEU A 203 -1.98 6.46 15.80
CA LEU A 203 -2.66 5.49 14.95
C LEU A 203 -3.52 4.52 15.75
N ARG A 204 -4.68 4.17 15.19
CA ARG A 204 -5.61 3.19 15.77
C ARG A 204 -5.94 2.08 14.78
N PRO A 205 -6.20 0.86 15.27
CA PRO A 205 -6.63 -0.24 14.42
C PRO A 205 -7.80 0.15 13.52
N THR A 206 -7.69 -0.14 12.22
CA THR A 206 -8.79 -0.03 11.27
C THR A 206 -9.85 -1.09 11.53
N PHE A 207 -11.01 -1.01 10.87
CA PHE A 207 -12.03 -2.03 11.02
C PHE A 207 -11.49 -3.42 10.68
N THR A 208 -10.67 -3.53 9.63
CA THR A 208 -10.02 -4.79 9.24
C THR A 208 -9.21 -5.38 10.38
N HIS A 209 -8.36 -4.60 11.05
CA HIS A 209 -7.55 -5.08 12.18
C HIS A 209 -8.44 -5.61 13.33
N GLU A 210 -9.44 -4.83 13.74
CA GLU A 210 -10.35 -5.24 14.82
C GLU A 210 -11.15 -6.50 14.45
N ALA A 211 -11.60 -6.60 13.20
CA ALA A 211 -12.34 -7.75 12.71
C ALA A 211 -11.46 -9.01 12.65
N LEU A 212 -10.19 -8.89 12.27
CA LEU A 212 -9.25 -10.00 12.31
C LEU A 212 -9.01 -10.48 13.74
N CYS A 213 -8.83 -9.57 14.71
CA CYS A 213 -8.79 -9.93 16.12
C CYS A 213 -10.04 -10.70 16.54
N ARG A 214 -11.22 -10.21 16.13
CA ARG A 214 -12.49 -10.89 16.42
C ARG A 214 -12.58 -12.28 15.79
N LEU A 215 -12.06 -12.48 14.58
CA LEU A 215 -12.05 -13.78 13.91
C LEU A 215 -11.06 -14.76 14.53
N VAL A 216 -9.94 -14.28 15.08
CA VAL A 216 -9.01 -15.06 15.91
C VAL A 216 -9.69 -15.47 17.22
N ASP A 217 -10.38 -14.56 17.90
CA ASP A 217 -11.13 -14.86 19.14
C ASP A 217 -12.24 -15.90 18.94
N LEU A 218 -12.80 -15.96 17.72
CA LEU A 218 -13.81 -16.95 17.32
C LEU A 218 -13.19 -18.27 16.86
N ASP A 219 -11.86 -18.40 16.90
CA ASP A 219 -11.08 -19.56 16.46
C ASP A 219 -11.25 -19.89 14.96
N LEU A 220 -11.69 -18.90 14.17
CA LEU A 220 -11.90 -19.02 12.72
C LEU A 220 -10.64 -18.69 11.91
N VAL A 221 -9.80 -17.78 12.42
CA VAL A 221 -8.47 -17.48 11.87
C VAL A 221 -7.42 -18.03 12.83
N LYS A 222 -6.58 -18.94 12.36
CA LYS A 222 -5.53 -19.57 13.20
C LYS A 222 -4.29 -18.71 13.32
N HIS A 223 -4.00 -17.91 12.29
CA HIS A 223 -2.80 -17.08 12.25
C HIS A 223 -2.94 -15.90 11.31
N VAL A 224 -2.32 -14.79 11.69
CA VAL A 224 -2.15 -13.60 10.86
C VAL A 224 -0.67 -13.43 10.54
N VAL A 225 -0.35 -13.37 9.25
CA VAL A 225 0.97 -13.03 8.74
C VAL A 225 0.89 -11.61 8.19
N SER A 226 1.73 -10.71 8.69
CA SER A 226 1.71 -9.29 8.33
C SER A 226 3.04 -8.84 7.75
N GLN A 227 2.97 -8.06 6.67
CA GLN A 227 4.10 -7.29 6.14
C GLN A 227 4.19 -5.89 6.75
N ASN A 228 3.24 -5.50 7.60
CA ASN A 228 3.16 -4.16 8.16
C ASN A 228 4.05 -4.04 9.40
N GLY A 229 4.80 -2.95 9.48
CA GLY A 229 5.57 -2.57 10.67
C GLY A 229 4.83 -1.65 11.64
N ASP A 230 3.60 -1.25 11.33
CA ASP A 230 2.83 -0.23 12.08
C ASP A 230 2.42 -0.65 13.52
N GLY A 231 2.49 -1.94 13.85
CA GLY A 231 2.12 -2.50 15.14
C GLY A 231 0.62 -2.48 15.47
N LEU A 232 -0.25 -2.24 14.49
CA LEU A 232 -1.70 -2.14 14.70
C LEU A 232 -2.36 -3.50 14.97
N HIS A 233 -1.80 -4.60 14.47
CA HIS A 233 -2.30 -5.96 14.77
C HIS A 233 -2.18 -6.30 16.26
N GLY A 234 -0.98 -6.14 16.84
CA GLY A 234 -0.77 -6.34 18.26
C GLY A 234 -1.62 -5.39 19.11
N LEU A 235 -1.71 -4.12 18.70
CA LEU A 235 -2.56 -3.14 19.39
C LEU A 235 -4.05 -3.52 19.38
N SER A 236 -4.53 -4.13 18.29
CA SER A 236 -5.93 -4.59 18.18
C SER A 236 -6.29 -5.72 19.14
N GLY A 237 -5.29 -6.43 19.69
CA GLY A 237 -5.47 -7.51 20.66
C GLY A 237 -5.03 -8.90 20.16
N ILE A 238 -4.56 -9.03 18.92
CA ILE A 238 -4.04 -10.30 18.40
C ILE A 238 -2.75 -10.63 19.15
N SER A 239 -2.74 -11.77 19.85
CA SER A 239 -1.57 -12.19 20.60
C SER A 239 -0.43 -12.65 19.69
N LYS A 240 0.79 -12.64 20.23
CA LYS A 240 1.99 -13.02 19.48
C LYS A 240 1.96 -14.46 18.97
N GLU A 241 1.30 -15.39 19.66
CA GLU A 241 1.16 -16.76 19.16
C GLU A 241 0.37 -16.83 17.84
N HIS A 242 -0.56 -15.90 17.61
CA HIS A 242 -1.38 -15.83 16.40
C HIS A 242 -0.91 -14.80 15.37
N LEU A 243 0.27 -14.18 15.56
CA LEU A 243 0.75 -13.08 14.71
C LEU A 243 2.22 -13.27 14.31
N SER A 244 2.53 -13.16 13.02
CA SER A 244 3.89 -13.06 12.47
C SER A 244 4.09 -11.76 11.71
N GLU A 245 4.80 -10.82 12.32
CA GLU A 245 5.18 -9.53 11.73
C GLU A 245 6.51 -9.69 10.97
N LEU A 246 6.43 -10.00 9.68
CA LEU A 246 7.59 -10.36 8.87
C LEU A 246 8.58 -9.20 8.77
N HIS A 247 8.09 -7.97 8.63
CA HIS A 247 8.92 -6.79 8.40
C HIS A 247 9.23 -6.00 9.69
N GLY A 248 9.04 -6.63 10.85
CA GLY A 248 9.27 -6.00 12.15
C GLY A 248 8.09 -5.19 12.65
N ASN A 249 8.36 -4.37 13.67
CA ASN A 249 7.36 -3.52 14.31
C ASN A 249 8.05 -2.26 14.85
N VAL A 250 7.53 -1.07 14.51
CA VAL A 250 8.12 0.23 14.86
C VAL A 250 8.06 0.52 16.37
N PHE A 251 7.42 -0.33 17.15
CA PHE A 251 7.34 -0.25 18.61
C PHE A 251 8.16 -1.34 19.31
N ILE A 252 8.89 -2.16 18.58
CA ILE A 252 9.69 -3.25 19.14
C ILE A 252 11.16 -3.03 18.86
N GLU A 253 11.96 -3.06 19.91
CA GLU A 253 13.41 -3.11 19.83
C GLU A 253 13.95 -4.40 20.49
N LYS A 254 15.07 -4.92 19.98
CA LYS A 254 15.70 -6.16 20.44
C LYS A 254 17.16 -5.93 20.82
N CYS A 255 17.62 -6.60 21.87
CA CYS A 255 19.02 -6.53 22.26
C CYS A 255 19.93 -7.29 21.29
N GLU A 256 21.01 -6.65 20.81
CA GLU A 256 21.99 -7.29 19.93
C GLU A 256 22.82 -8.41 20.59
N LYS A 257 22.75 -8.56 21.93
CA LYS A 257 23.52 -9.55 22.69
C LYS A 257 22.69 -10.71 23.22
N CYS A 258 21.59 -10.40 23.92
CA CYS A 258 20.75 -11.42 24.55
C CYS A 258 19.43 -11.66 23.82
N HIS A 259 19.17 -10.94 22.71
CA HIS A 259 17.97 -11.06 21.88
C HIS A 259 16.63 -10.78 22.58
N HIS A 260 16.67 -10.31 23.84
CA HIS A 260 15.46 -9.89 24.55
C HIS A 260 14.78 -8.73 23.80
N ARG A 261 13.47 -8.89 23.56
CA ARG A 261 12.62 -7.90 22.90
C ARG A 261 11.92 -7.03 23.91
N TYR A 262 11.84 -5.74 23.61
CA TYR A 262 11.12 -4.74 24.37
C TYR A 262 10.03 -4.18 23.48
N GLU A 263 8.78 -4.34 23.89
CA GLU A 263 7.67 -3.56 23.36
C GLU A 263 7.65 -2.21 24.04
N ARG A 264 7.57 -1.15 23.25
CA ARG A 264 7.56 0.23 23.70
C ARG A 264 6.21 0.87 23.37
N THR A 265 5.87 1.87 24.15
CA THR A 265 4.70 2.73 23.93
C THR A 265 4.94 3.82 22.89
N PHE A 266 6.19 3.96 22.42
CA PHE A 266 6.67 5.01 21.55
C PHE A 266 7.42 4.42 20.34
N TYR A 267 7.50 5.19 19.26
CA TYR A 267 8.22 4.86 18.03
C TYR A 267 9.72 4.70 18.30
N VAL A 268 10.27 3.50 18.04
CA VAL A 268 11.63 3.15 18.50
C VAL A 268 12.74 3.65 17.58
N MET A 269 12.41 4.05 16.35
CA MET A 269 13.38 4.41 15.29
C MET A 269 13.78 5.89 15.29
N ASP A 270 13.31 6.69 16.25
CA ASP A 270 13.80 8.06 16.45
C ASP A 270 15.21 8.01 17.07
N ASP A 271 16.24 7.84 16.23
CA ASP A 271 17.64 7.89 16.65
C ASP A 271 18.53 8.74 15.75
N THR A 272 19.43 9.48 16.41
CA THR A 272 20.42 10.38 15.77
C THR A 272 21.50 9.65 14.97
N GLY A 273 21.57 8.32 15.03
CA GLY A 273 22.56 7.51 14.33
C GLY A 273 22.34 7.47 12.83
N SER A 274 21.10 7.33 12.38
CA SER A 274 20.75 7.37 10.94
C SER A 274 20.94 8.76 10.36
N GLN A 275 20.43 9.80 11.02
CA GLN A 275 20.62 11.20 10.61
C GLN A 275 22.11 11.56 10.41
N TYR A 276 22.98 11.11 11.33
CA TYR A 276 24.42 11.36 11.22
C TYR A 276 25.03 10.77 9.94
N PHE A 277 24.53 9.62 9.48
CA PHE A 277 25.05 8.96 8.27
C PHE A 277 24.49 9.58 6.99
N GLU A 278 23.21 9.95 6.97
CA GLU A 278 22.54 10.64 5.86
C GLU A 278 23.21 11.99 5.57
N ASP A 279 23.41 12.81 6.60
CA ASP A 279 24.11 14.11 6.48
C ASP A 279 25.48 13.98 5.80
N ILE A 280 26.22 12.91 6.12
CA ILE A 280 27.56 12.68 5.55
C ILE A 280 27.47 12.27 4.09
N GLU A 281 26.47 11.47 3.71
CA GLU A 281 26.30 11.04 2.32
C GLU A 281 25.85 12.18 1.42
N ASP A 282 24.89 12.98 1.88
CA ASP A 282 24.32 14.07 1.08
C ASP A 282 25.23 15.29 1.00
N TYR A 283 25.86 15.65 2.12
CA TYR A 283 26.60 16.93 2.23
C TYR A 283 28.10 16.75 2.45
N GLY A 284 28.60 15.52 2.56
CA GLY A 284 30.02 15.21 2.77
C GLY A 284 30.54 15.54 4.18
N LYS A 285 29.70 16.12 5.06
CA LYS A 285 30.01 16.45 6.45
C LYS A 285 28.71 16.55 7.25
N SER A 286 28.68 16.00 8.47
CA SER A 286 27.60 16.25 9.43
C SER A 286 28.06 17.26 10.48
N GLU A 287 27.15 18.15 10.88
CA GLU A 287 27.34 19.05 12.03
C GLU A 287 27.08 18.32 13.36
N VAL A 288 26.44 17.16 13.31
CA VAL A 288 26.17 16.30 14.46
C VAL A 288 27.41 15.49 14.83
N LYS A 289 27.75 15.44 16.11
CA LYS A 289 28.83 14.58 16.60
C LYS A 289 28.40 13.11 16.50
N LYS A 290 29.21 12.26 15.87
CA LYS A 290 28.95 10.81 15.73
C LYS A 290 28.46 10.19 17.05
N PRO A 291 27.20 9.71 17.11
CA PRO A 291 26.70 9.07 18.31
C PRO A 291 27.49 7.79 18.62
N ARG A 292 27.72 7.51 19.91
CA ARG A 292 28.50 6.32 20.33
C ARG A 292 27.86 5.00 19.89
N HIS A 293 26.54 4.99 19.73
CA HIS A 293 25.80 3.82 19.29
C HIS A 293 25.81 3.66 17.76
N ALA A 294 25.98 4.76 17.00
CA ALA A 294 25.86 4.77 15.54
C ALA A 294 26.75 3.72 14.88
N LYS A 295 26.11 2.73 14.25
CA LYS A 295 26.75 1.61 13.57
C LYS A 295 25.92 1.25 12.34
N ARG A 296 26.54 1.27 11.16
CA ARG A 296 25.91 0.81 9.92
C ARG A 296 25.68 -0.70 9.95
N CYS A 297 24.54 -1.11 9.42
CA CYS A 297 24.24 -2.48 9.08
C CYS A 297 25.12 -2.90 7.91
N ASP A 298 25.68 -4.10 7.97
CA ASP A 298 26.49 -4.64 6.88
C ASP A 298 25.63 -5.06 5.67
N THR A 299 24.30 -5.07 5.82
CA THR A 299 23.36 -5.56 4.81
C THR A 299 22.58 -4.43 4.14
N CYS A 300 21.80 -3.64 4.89
CA CYS A 300 21.05 -2.50 4.33
C CYS A 300 21.80 -1.16 4.36
N GLY A 301 22.94 -1.07 5.08
CA GLY A 301 23.72 0.17 5.20
C GLY A 301 23.22 1.20 6.21
N LEU A 302 22.01 1.01 6.77
CA LEU A 302 21.37 1.91 7.75
C LEU A 302 21.80 1.63 9.21
N SER A 303 21.56 2.57 10.12
CA SER A 303 21.80 2.37 11.56
C SER A 303 20.54 1.85 12.24
N HIS A 304 20.57 0.59 12.69
CA HIS A 304 19.43 0.02 13.43
C HIS A 304 19.46 0.30 14.95
N ARG A 305 20.53 0.91 15.47
CA ARG A 305 20.70 1.04 16.92
C ARG A 305 19.94 2.25 17.44
N THR A 306 18.92 1.98 18.23
CA THR A 306 18.00 2.99 18.80
C THR A 306 18.58 3.91 19.88
N GLY A 307 19.90 3.90 20.06
CA GLY A 307 20.58 4.64 21.15
C GLY A 307 20.41 4.07 22.56
N ARG A 308 19.50 3.11 22.77
CA ARG A 308 19.19 2.54 24.09
C ARG A 308 20.03 1.29 24.41
N LYS A 309 20.05 0.89 25.69
CA LYS A 309 20.77 -0.29 26.18
C LYS A 309 19.83 -1.26 26.86
N CYS A 310 20.15 -2.54 26.74
CA CYS A 310 19.43 -3.63 27.36
C CYS A 310 19.40 -3.52 28.89
N GLU A 311 18.19 -3.62 29.41
CA GLU A 311 17.83 -3.55 30.83
C GLU A 311 17.99 -4.92 31.53
N GLN A 312 18.13 -6.01 30.76
CA GLN A 312 18.40 -7.34 31.34
C GLN A 312 19.67 -7.33 32.18
N LYS A 313 19.56 -7.89 33.39
CA LYS A 313 20.62 -7.89 34.40
C LYS A 313 21.91 -8.48 33.80
N GLY A 314 22.97 -7.66 33.74
CA GLY A 314 24.30 -8.06 33.27
C GLY A 314 24.55 -7.96 31.75
N CYS A 315 23.55 -7.71 30.90
CA CYS A 315 23.73 -7.70 29.45
C CYS A 315 24.36 -6.40 28.91
N LYS A 316 23.73 -5.26 29.22
CA LYS A 316 24.12 -3.90 28.78
C LYS A 316 24.45 -3.78 27.27
N GLY A 317 23.94 -4.68 26.43
CA GLY A 317 24.06 -4.62 24.96
C GLY A 317 23.26 -3.47 24.38
N PHE A 318 23.60 -3.00 23.18
CA PHE A 318 22.78 -2.02 22.49
C PHE A 318 21.45 -2.65 22.06
N LEU A 319 20.39 -1.85 22.09
CA LEU A 319 19.11 -2.21 21.50
C LEU A 319 19.11 -1.80 20.03
N LYS A 320 18.42 -2.59 19.22
CA LYS A 320 18.19 -2.34 17.80
C LYS A 320 16.70 -2.35 17.51
N ASP A 321 16.23 -1.56 16.56
CA ASP A 321 14.87 -1.71 16.05
C ASP A 321 14.68 -3.10 15.40
N THR A 322 13.44 -3.43 15.10
CA THR A 322 13.10 -4.69 14.43
C THR A 322 12.70 -4.52 12.98
N ILE A 323 12.69 -3.29 12.47
CA ILE A 323 12.22 -2.99 11.12
C ILE A 323 13.20 -3.55 10.09
N ILE A 324 12.62 -4.18 9.08
CA ILE A 324 13.36 -4.81 7.99
C ILE A 324 13.36 -3.84 6.81
N ASN A 325 14.54 -3.38 6.41
CA ASN A 325 14.73 -2.52 5.24
C ASN A 325 15.10 -3.34 4.01
N PHE A 326 15.10 -2.71 2.84
CA PHE A 326 15.61 -3.37 1.63
C PHE A 326 17.06 -3.81 1.82
N GLY A 327 17.30 -5.08 1.47
CA GLY A 327 18.58 -5.75 1.68
C GLY A 327 18.65 -6.54 2.98
N ASP A 328 17.89 -6.18 4.03
CA ASP A 328 17.91 -6.92 5.28
C ASP A 328 17.33 -8.33 5.16
N ASN A 329 17.80 -9.23 6.03
CA ASN A 329 17.23 -10.56 6.17
C ASN A 329 16.01 -10.50 7.10
N LEU A 330 14.93 -11.17 6.70
CA LEU A 330 13.82 -11.46 7.60
C LEU A 330 14.29 -12.32 8.77
N GLU A 331 13.61 -12.19 9.92
CA GLU A 331 13.93 -13.01 11.08
C GLU A 331 13.45 -14.45 10.86
N GLU A 332 14.40 -15.40 10.80
CA GLU A 332 14.13 -16.80 10.45
C GLU A 332 13.05 -17.43 11.33
N GLU A 333 13.05 -17.20 12.65
CA GLU A 333 12.04 -17.74 13.57
C GLU A 333 10.62 -17.27 13.21
N ILE A 334 10.46 -16.00 12.86
CA ILE A 334 9.16 -15.42 12.51
C ILE A 334 8.72 -15.91 11.12
N LEU A 335 9.65 -15.96 10.18
CA LEU A 335 9.40 -16.43 8.82
C LEU A 335 9.03 -17.92 8.82
N ASN A 336 9.79 -18.76 9.52
CA ASN A 336 9.55 -20.20 9.64
C ASN A 336 8.17 -20.48 10.22
N ARG A 337 7.78 -19.78 11.29
CA ARG A 337 6.42 -19.91 11.85
C ARG A 337 5.34 -19.51 10.84
N ALA A 338 5.55 -18.44 10.07
CA ALA A 338 4.61 -18.08 9.01
C ALA A 338 4.46 -19.19 7.96
N PHE A 339 5.58 -19.81 7.55
CA PHE A 339 5.59 -20.96 6.64
C PHE A 339 4.94 -22.21 7.25
N GLU A 340 5.17 -22.51 8.53
CA GLU A 340 4.53 -23.63 9.23
C GLU A 340 3.00 -23.50 9.25
N HIS A 341 2.48 -22.29 9.48
CA HIS A 341 1.05 -22.03 9.37
C HIS A 341 0.56 -22.10 7.92
N ALA A 342 1.31 -21.57 6.96
CA ALA A 342 0.94 -21.63 5.54
C ALA A 342 0.90 -23.08 5.00
N GLN A 343 1.79 -23.97 5.46
CA GLN A 343 1.80 -25.39 5.09
C GLN A 343 0.56 -26.15 5.57
N GLN A 344 -0.01 -25.75 6.70
CA GLN A 344 -1.24 -26.35 7.25
C GLN A 344 -2.52 -25.73 6.68
N CYS A 345 -2.38 -24.62 5.95
CA CYS A 345 -3.48 -23.76 5.56
C CYS A 345 -4.36 -24.40 4.48
N ASP A 346 -5.68 -24.39 4.72
CA ASP A 346 -6.70 -24.80 3.75
C ASP A 346 -7.52 -23.61 3.20
N LEU A 347 -7.36 -22.42 3.79
CA LEU A 347 -7.91 -21.14 3.32
C LEU A 347 -6.96 -19.98 3.66
N MET A 348 -6.41 -19.31 2.65
CA MET A 348 -5.64 -18.08 2.83
C MET A 348 -6.44 -16.88 2.35
N ILE A 349 -6.49 -15.83 3.17
CA ILE A 349 -7.11 -14.55 2.83
C ILE A 349 -6.04 -13.47 2.82
N CYS A 350 -5.67 -12.99 1.64
CA CYS A 350 -4.74 -11.88 1.43
C CYS A 350 -5.49 -10.55 1.38
N LEU A 351 -5.11 -9.60 2.23
CA LEU A 351 -5.75 -8.30 2.38
C LEU A 351 -4.73 -7.16 2.20
N GLY A 352 -4.97 -6.27 1.26
CA GLY A 352 -4.24 -5.01 1.15
C GLY A 352 -2.74 -5.16 0.83
N SER A 353 -2.34 -6.22 0.12
CA SER A 353 -0.98 -6.40 -0.38
C SER A 353 -0.97 -6.60 -1.89
N THR A 354 0.06 -6.06 -2.56
CA THR A 354 0.34 -6.35 -3.98
C THR A 354 1.05 -7.69 -4.15
N LEU A 355 1.49 -8.33 -3.06
CA LEU A 355 2.15 -9.64 -3.04
C LEU A 355 3.46 -9.69 -3.86
N THR A 356 4.20 -8.58 -3.89
CA THR A 356 5.42 -8.44 -4.72
C THR A 356 6.74 -8.66 -3.96
N VAL A 357 6.72 -8.72 -2.63
CA VAL A 357 7.93 -8.77 -1.80
C VAL A 357 8.24 -10.21 -1.40
N THR A 358 9.38 -10.70 -1.87
CA THR A 358 9.93 -12.01 -1.54
C THR A 358 10.81 -11.93 -0.28
N PRO A 359 10.83 -12.97 0.58
CA PRO A 359 10.08 -14.23 0.50
C PRO A 359 8.67 -14.20 1.11
N ALA A 360 8.16 -13.03 1.53
CA ALA A 360 6.82 -12.95 2.13
C ALA A 360 5.71 -13.44 1.18
N ASN A 361 5.81 -13.16 -0.11
CA ASN A 361 4.84 -13.61 -1.12
C ASN A 361 4.91 -15.12 -1.42
N GLU A 362 6.01 -15.80 -1.12
CA GLU A 362 6.16 -17.26 -1.34
C GLU A 362 5.18 -18.07 -0.47
N LEU A 363 4.68 -17.49 0.63
CA LEU A 363 3.63 -18.08 1.46
C LEU A 363 2.35 -18.35 0.65
N VAL A 364 2.08 -17.54 -0.37
CA VAL A 364 0.94 -17.72 -1.29
C VAL A 364 1.15 -18.93 -2.19
N GLU A 365 2.39 -19.16 -2.65
CA GLU A 365 2.72 -20.33 -3.48
C GLU A 365 2.59 -21.66 -2.70
N VAL A 366 2.87 -21.63 -1.40
CA VAL A 366 2.74 -22.80 -0.52
C VAL A 366 1.29 -23.28 -0.47
N ILE A 367 0.33 -22.38 -0.28
CA ILE A 367 -1.08 -22.77 -0.14
C ILE A 367 -1.74 -23.20 -1.44
N GLN A 368 -1.29 -22.71 -2.60
CA GLN A 368 -1.90 -23.11 -3.89
C GLN A 368 -1.88 -24.62 -4.13
N LYS A 369 -1.04 -25.35 -3.41
CA LYS A 369 -0.96 -26.82 -3.46
C LYS A 369 -1.97 -27.51 -2.56
N THR A 370 -2.55 -26.82 -1.57
CA THR A 370 -3.26 -27.43 -0.43
C THR A 370 -4.61 -26.79 -0.09
N GLY A 371 -4.88 -25.56 -0.54
CA GLY A 371 -6.02 -24.78 -0.06
C GLY A 371 -6.57 -23.75 -1.05
N ARG A 372 -7.54 -22.96 -0.57
CA ARG A 372 -8.18 -21.89 -1.34
C ARG A 372 -7.49 -20.55 -1.07
N LEU A 373 -7.36 -19.72 -2.11
CA LEU A 373 -6.76 -18.39 -2.05
C LEU A 373 -7.80 -17.29 -2.29
N VAL A 374 -7.95 -16.38 -1.34
CA VAL A 374 -8.78 -15.18 -1.43
C VAL A 374 -7.88 -13.96 -1.49
N ILE A 375 -8.10 -13.05 -2.44
CA ILE A 375 -7.33 -11.80 -2.54
C ILE A 375 -8.29 -10.62 -2.58
N CYS A 376 -8.22 -9.76 -1.56
CA CYS A 376 -8.85 -8.44 -1.54
C CYS A 376 -7.78 -7.35 -1.58
N ASN A 377 -7.72 -6.64 -2.70
CA ASN A 377 -6.80 -5.52 -2.90
C ASN A 377 -7.36 -4.61 -4.00
N ARG A 378 -7.10 -3.30 -3.94
CA ARG A 378 -7.52 -2.37 -5.00
C ARG A 378 -6.72 -2.56 -6.28
N GLN A 379 -5.43 -2.86 -6.15
CA GLN A 379 -4.53 -3.06 -7.28
C GLN A 379 -4.45 -4.53 -7.69
N LYS A 380 -4.01 -4.77 -8.92
CA LYS A 380 -3.70 -6.13 -9.39
C LYS A 380 -2.52 -6.73 -8.62
N THR A 381 -2.54 -8.04 -8.47
CA THR A 381 -1.43 -8.83 -7.93
C THR A 381 -1.00 -9.86 -8.98
N ASP A 382 0.23 -10.36 -8.86
CA ASP A 382 0.72 -11.43 -9.75
C ASP A 382 0.02 -12.78 -9.52
N TYR A 383 -0.76 -12.89 -8.43
CA TYR A 383 -1.52 -14.08 -8.03
C TYR A 383 -3.03 -13.97 -8.33
N ASP A 384 -3.47 -12.91 -9.03
CA ASP A 384 -4.89 -12.69 -9.35
C ASP A 384 -5.51 -13.87 -10.12
N ASP A 385 -4.75 -14.53 -11.00
CA ASP A 385 -5.27 -15.66 -11.79
C ASP A 385 -5.32 -16.97 -10.98
N ASP A 386 -4.58 -17.07 -9.87
CA ASP A 386 -4.53 -18.28 -9.05
C ASP A 386 -5.71 -18.42 -8.08
N CYS A 387 -6.42 -17.33 -7.81
CA CYS A 387 -7.69 -17.37 -7.09
C CYS A 387 -8.90 -17.66 -7.99
N LEU A 388 -8.70 -17.81 -9.31
CA LEU A 388 -9.76 -18.06 -10.28
C LEU A 388 -9.79 -19.54 -10.74
N PRO A 389 -10.97 -20.06 -11.14
CA PRO A 389 -11.07 -21.40 -11.71
C PRO A 389 -10.23 -21.51 -12.99
N LYS A 390 -9.28 -22.45 -13.02
CA LYS A 390 -8.60 -22.87 -14.25
C LYS A 390 -9.58 -23.78 -15.01
N PHE A 391 -9.81 -23.51 -16.30
CA PHE A 391 -10.78 -24.27 -17.12
C PHE A 391 -10.53 -25.79 -17.01
N ASP A 392 -11.63 -26.56 -17.06
CA ASP A 392 -11.71 -28.03 -17.00
C ASP A 392 -11.71 -28.70 -15.60
N GLY A 393 -12.68 -28.34 -14.76
CA GLY A 393 -13.43 -29.41 -14.08
C GLY A 393 -13.44 -29.52 -12.56
N ILE A 394 -13.03 -28.52 -11.77
CA ILE A 394 -13.44 -28.46 -10.34
C ILE A 394 -13.83 -27.02 -9.95
N PRO A 395 -15.13 -26.67 -10.01
CA PRO A 395 -15.65 -25.38 -9.55
C PRO A 395 -15.43 -25.10 -8.05
N GLU A 396 -15.22 -26.15 -7.23
CA GLU A 396 -15.24 -26.10 -5.76
C GLU A 396 -13.89 -25.79 -5.09
N ALA A 397 -12.80 -25.76 -5.86
CA ALA A 397 -11.44 -25.50 -5.38
C ALA A 397 -10.95 -24.05 -5.63
N ALA A 398 -11.66 -23.27 -6.46
CA ALA A 398 -11.30 -21.89 -6.73
C ALA A 398 -11.66 -20.96 -5.56
N GLY A 399 -10.76 -20.06 -5.19
CA GLY A 399 -11.01 -19.02 -4.21
C GLY A 399 -11.76 -17.83 -4.83
N CYS A 400 -11.36 -16.60 -4.49
CA CYS A 400 -11.94 -15.41 -5.11
C CYS A 400 -11.00 -14.20 -5.13
N ARG A 401 -11.18 -13.36 -6.16
CA ARG A 401 -10.55 -12.05 -6.29
C ARG A 401 -11.60 -10.95 -6.07
N VAL A 402 -11.35 -10.04 -5.15
CA VAL A 402 -12.22 -8.87 -4.86
C VAL A 402 -11.45 -7.57 -4.96
N TYR A 403 -11.74 -6.77 -5.98
CA TYR A 403 -11.16 -5.44 -6.13
C TYR A 403 -11.92 -4.44 -5.25
N GLY A 404 -11.28 -3.88 -4.23
CA GLY A 404 -11.93 -2.89 -3.36
C GLY A 404 -11.27 -2.73 -2.00
N ASP A 405 -12.01 -2.07 -1.10
CA ASP A 405 -11.55 -1.74 0.25
C ASP A 405 -11.64 -2.95 1.18
N CYS A 406 -10.54 -3.23 1.89
CA CYS A 406 -10.49 -4.34 2.85
C CYS A 406 -11.53 -4.18 3.96
N ASP A 407 -11.72 -2.96 4.49
CA ASP A 407 -12.73 -2.68 5.52
C ASP A 407 -14.15 -3.02 5.05
N THR A 408 -14.50 -2.67 3.81
CA THR A 408 -15.81 -2.99 3.23
C THR A 408 -15.99 -4.50 3.07
N PHE A 409 -14.98 -5.18 2.54
CA PHE A 409 -15.06 -6.63 2.30
C PHE A 409 -15.11 -7.43 3.61
N ILE A 410 -14.23 -7.13 4.56
CA ILE A 410 -14.16 -7.81 5.85
C ILE A 410 -15.40 -7.52 6.70
N ARG A 411 -15.99 -6.32 6.61
CA ARG A 411 -17.28 -6.02 7.23
C ARG A 411 -18.38 -6.94 6.73
N GLU A 412 -18.49 -7.14 5.42
CA GLU A 412 -19.49 -8.05 4.85
C GLU A 412 -19.19 -9.52 5.20
N ILE A 413 -17.91 -9.93 5.27
CA ILE A 413 -17.55 -11.28 5.76
C ILE A 413 -18.00 -11.45 7.20
N LEU A 414 -17.59 -10.53 8.09
CA LEU A 414 -17.94 -10.59 9.51
C LEU A 414 -19.46 -10.57 9.71
N LYS A 415 -20.19 -9.75 8.95
CA LYS A 415 -21.66 -9.74 8.94
C LYS A 415 -22.24 -11.12 8.63
N ASN A 416 -21.71 -11.84 7.65
CA ASN A 416 -22.17 -13.19 7.31
C ASN A 416 -21.77 -14.24 8.36
N VAL A 417 -20.66 -14.03 9.09
CA VAL A 417 -20.18 -14.94 10.15
C VAL A 417 -20.98 -14.79 11.45
N ILE A 418 -21.18 -13.56 11.93
CA ILE A 418 -21.80 -13.32 13.26
C ILE A 418 -23.24 -12.80 13.19
N GLY A 419 -23.72 -12.39 12.01
CA GLY A 419 -25.03 -11.78 11.81
C GLY A 419 -25.06 -10.26 12.01
N ASP A 420 -25.99 -9.59 11.33
CA ASP A 420 -26.09 -8.13 11.25
C ASP A 420 -26.30 -7.45 12.62
N GLU A 421 -27.13 -8.02 13.49
CA GLU A 421 -27.39 -7.46 14.82
C GLU A 421 -26.16 -7.54 15.73
N ARG A 422 -25.46 -8.68 15.72
CA ARG A 422 -24.23 -8.86 16.51
C ARG A 422 -23.10 -7.98 15.99
N LEU A 423 -23.01 -7.82 14.67
CA LEU A 423 -22.07 -6.89 14.07
C LEU A 423 -22.33 -5.46 14.55
N LYS A 424 -23.58 -4.97 14.46
CA LYS A 424 -23.94 -3.62 14.93
C LYS A 424 -23.61 -3.42 16.41
N SER A 425 -23.88 -4.41 17.26
CA SER A 425 -23.52 -4.35 18.67
C SER A 425 -22.00 -4.26 18.85
N TRP A 426 -21.24 -5.12 18.17
CA TRP A 426 -19.77 -5.14 18.26
C TRP A 426 -19.13 -3.85 17.73
N GLU A 427 -19.68 -3.24 16.69
CA GLU A 427 -19.26 -1.91 16.22
C GLU A 427 -19.59 -0.80 17.22
N GLY A 428 -20.73 -0.92 17.91
CA GLY A 428 -21.14 -0.02 18.98
C GLY A 428 -20.15 0.00 20.16
N ASP A 429 -19.41 -1.09 20.38
CA ASP A 429 -18.40 -1.22 21.44
C ASP A 429 -17.02 -0.62 21.06
N ARG A 430 -16.89 -0.02 19.88
CA ARG A 430 -15.62 0.56 19.41
C ARG A 430 -15.06 1.66 20.34
N PRO A 431 -15.86 2.57 20.91
CA PRO A 431 -15.33 3.58 21.85
C PRO A 431 -14.61 2.96 23.06
N GLN A 432 -15.11 1.83 23.58
CA GLN A 432 -14.49 1.11 24.69
C GLN A 432 -13.17 0.46 24.28
N ARG A 433 -13.10 -0.09 23.05
CA ARG A 433 -11.84 -0.62 22.50
C ARG A 433 -10.80 0.48 22.31
N ILE A 434 -11.20 1.66 21.83
CA ILE A 434 -10.30 2.82 21.69
C ILE A 434 -9.67 3.21 23.03
N VAL A 435 -10.45 3.23 24.12
CA VAL A 435 -9.91 3.48 25.48
C VAL A 435 -8.88 2.40 25.87
N SER A 436 -9.11 1.14 25.50
CA SER A 436 -8.14 0.07 25.74
C SER A 436 -6.86 0.27 24.93
N TYR A 437 -6.95 0.66 23.66
CA TYR A 437 -5.79 0.94 22.81
C TYR A 437 -4.99 2.12 23.34
N GLU A 438 -5.66 3.19 23.75
CA GLU A 438 -5.05 4.33 24.43
C GLU A 438 -4.35 3.90 25.71
N LYS A 439 -4.95 3.03 26.52
CA LYS A 439 -4.27 2.52 27.72
C LYS A 439 -3.01 1.72 27.37
N ASN A 440 -3.07 0.89 26.32
CA ASN A 440 -1.95 0.06 25.88
C ASN A 440 -0.82 0.90 25.22
N ARG A 441 -1.16 2.02 24.57
CA ARG A 441 -0.22 2.97 23.96
C ARG A 441 0.28 4.06 24.91
N CYS A 442 -0.54 4.47 25.87
CA CYS A 442 -0.30 5.62 26.75
C CYS A 442 -0.01 5.22 28.19
N GLN A 443 0.58 4.04 28.45
CA GLN A 443 1.35 3.86 29.69
C GLN A 443 2.54 4.84 29.66
N LYS A 444 2.23 6.10 29.96
CA LYS A 444 3.12 7.24 30.09
C LYS A 444 4.14 6.90 31.16
N HIS A 445 5.42 7.07 30.81
CA HIS A 445 6.49 7.61 31.65
C HIS A 445 6.16 7.71 33.16
N SER A 446 6.12 6.55 33.81
CA SER A 446 6.10 6.44 35.26
C SER A 446 6.98 5.26 35.62
N ASP A 447 8.29 5.47 35.42
CA ASP A 447 9.38 5.02 36.30
C ASP A 447 10.70 5.69 35.89
#